data_AF-A0A389M488-F1
#
_entry.id   AF-A0A389M488-F1
#
_cell.length_a   1.000
_cell.length_b   1.000
_cell.length_c   1.000
_cell.angle_alpha   90.00
_cell.angle_beta   90.00
_cell.angle_gamma   90.00
#
_symmetry.space_group_name_H-M   'P 1'
#
loop_
_entity.id
_entity.type
_entity.pdbx_description
1 polymer ?
#
loop_
_entity_poly.entity_id
_entity_poly.type
_entity_poly.pdbx_seq_one_letter_code
_entity_poly.pdbx_strand_id
1 'polypeptide(L)'
;MQKKDITGVDLIKIKYIPTKIKKIILVENPEKTEKDSIHKDDLIEYQRKYLEEVLEVKDSEAAINTKKIIDSLSAEKFKAISLEEKAVVLTKGQKVADRIAEFGGSWTFISCFGVVLVSWIIINSVPIFHINFDEYPFILLNLILSCLAAIQAPIIMMSQNRQEARDRRRAESDYKINLKAEIEIRLLNDKIDCILNEQIPDLLAINAKQLEEIEKHMQTLQRVAHQVLK
;
A
#
# COMPACT_ATOMS: atom_id res chain seq x y z
N MET A 1 11.62 32.04 19.45
CA MET A 1 12.39 31.48 20.58
C MET A 1 12.16 29.97 20.63
N GLN A 2 13.13 29.18 20.19
CA GLN A 2 13.61 27.97 20.89
C GLN A 2 14.86 27.49 20.13
N LYS A 3 16.03 27.69 20.75
CA LYS A 3 17.28 27.04 20.37
C LYS A 3 17.06 25.54 20.55
N LYS A 4 16.93 24.78 19.45
CA LYS A 4 17.00 23.32 19.50
C LYS A 4 18.43 22.90 19.16
N ASP A 5 18.98 22.09 20.05
CA ASP A 5 20.39 21.69 20.10
C ASP A 5 20.92 21.12 18.78
N ILE A 6 22.13 21.55 18.48
CA ILE A 6 22.84 21.37 17.22
C ILE A 6 23.59 20.04 17.28
N THR A 7 23.06 19.00 16.65
CA THR A 7 23.84 17.82 16.27
C THR A 7 24.00 17.85 14.74
N GLY A 8 25.23 17.98 14.26
CA GLY A 8 25.59 18.28 12.87
C GLY A 8 25.28 17.18 11.83
N VAL A 9 24.38 16.24 12.13
CA VAL A 9 24.09 15.06 11.29
C VAL A 9 22.77 15.19 10.52
N ASP A 10 21.90 16.15 10.88
CA ASP A 10 20.53 16.26 10.32
C ASP A 10 20.29 17.48 9.40
N LEU A 11 21.35 18.07 8.84
CA LEU A 11 21.27 19.24 7.95
C LEU A 11 21.42 18.85 6.47
N ILE A 12 20.39 19.11 5.66
CA ILE A 12 20.38 18.82 4.21
C ILE A 12 20.41 20.16 3.45
N LYS A 13 21.36 20.32 2.52
CA LYS A 13 21.44 21.53 1.68
C LYS A 13 20.28 21.59 0.69
N ILE A 14 19.65 22.76 0.58
CA ILE A 14 18.49 23.00 -0.31
C ILE A 14 18.80 22.71 -1.78
N LYS A 15 20.05 22.90 -2.22
CA LYS A 15 20.52 22.53 -3.57
C LYS A 15 20.25 21.06 -3.95
N TYR A 16 20.20 20.13 -2.99
CA TYR A 16 20.01 18.70 -3.28
C TYR A 16 18.56 18.23 -3.12
N ILE A 17 17.63 19.16 -2.94
CA ILE A 17 16.20 18.88 -2.75
C ILE A 17 15.50 18.92 -4.11
N PRO A 18 14.59 17.99 -4.41
CA PRO A 18 13.82 18.00 -5.65
C PRO A 18 13.14 19.35 -5.92
N THR A 19 13.18 19.82 -7.16
CA THR A 19 12.85 21.19 -7.56
C THR A 19 11.43 21.64 -7.18
N LYS A 20 10.48 20.70 -7.09
CA LYS A 20 9.11 21.00 -6.65
C LYS A 20 9.00 21.25 -5.15
N ILE A 21 9.67 20.44 -4.33
CA ILE A 21 9.77 20.68 -2.88
C ILE A 21 10.59 21.95 -2.63
N LYS A 22 11.63 22.19 -3.43
CA LYS A 22 12.42 23.43 -3.42
C LYS A 22 11.54 24.67 -3.62
N LYS A 23 10.58 24.63 -4.57
CA LYS A 23 9.63 25.73 -4.77
C LYS A 23 8.76 25.99 -3.53
N ILE A 24 8.24 24.96 -2.89
CA ILE A 24 7.41 25.10 -1.68
C ILE A 24 8.23 25.71 -0.52
N ILE A 25 9.47 25.24 -0.33
CA ILE A 25 10.39 25.77 0.68
C ILE A 25 10.69 27.27 0.44
N LEU A 26 10.94 27.65 -0.81
CA LEU A 26 11.27 29.03 -1.19
C LEU A 26 10.05 29.98 -1.13
N VAL A 27 8.84 29.44 -1.31
CA VAL A 27 7.59 30.21 -1.18
C VAL A 27 7.26 30.50 0.29
N GLU A 28 7.48 29.55 1.20
CA GLU A 28 7.21 29.74 2.63
C GLU A 28 8.32 30.44 3.41
N ASN A 29 9.55 30.45 2.89
CA ASN A 29 10.69 31.11 3.53
C ASN A 29 11.43 32.01 2.51
N PRO A 30 10.95 33.25 2.29
CA PRO A 30 11.54 34.17 1.32
C PRO A 30 12.99 34.58 1.64
N GLU A 31 13.45 34.40 2.89
CA GLU A 31 14.80 34.74 3.32
C GLU A 31 15.83 33.61 3.13
N LYS A 32 15.40 32.38 2.79
CA LYS A 32 16.31 31.24 2.61
C LYS A 32 16.76 31.12 1.16
N THR A 33 18.07 30.98 0.95
CA THR A 33 18.69 30.87 -0.38
C THR A 33 19.08 29.40 -0.66
N GLU A 34 19.30 29.02 -1.92
CA GLU A 34 19.67 27.63 -2.33
C GLU A 34 20.92 27.05 -1.63
N LYS A 35 21.71 27.90 -0.97
CA LYS A 35 22.91 27.54 -0.21
C LYS A 35 22.63 27.17 1.24
N ASP A 36 21.43 27.45 1.75
CA ASP A 36 21.07 27.17 3.14
C ASP A 36 20.75 25.68 3.33
N SER A 37 20.98 25.21 4.56
CA SER A 37 20.62 23.86 4.98
C SER A 37 19.30 23.90 5.74
N ILE A 38 18.45 22.91 5.52
CA ILE A 38 17.23 22.69 6.30
C ILE A 38 17.36 21.44 7.16
N HIS A 39 16.64 21.41 8.28
CA HIS A 39 16.59 20.24 9.14
C HIS A 39 15.83 19.11 8.44
N LYS A 40 16.21 17.86 8.72
CA LYS A 40 15.56 16.67 8.17
C LYS A 40 14.08 16.58 8.57
N ASP A 41 13.73 17.02 9.78
CA ASP A 41 12.34 17.09 10.25
C ASP A 41 11.50 18.12 9.47
N ASP A 42 12.07 19.30 9.19
CA ASP A 42 11.41 20.33 8.38
C ASP A 42 11.20 19.83 6.95
N LEU A 43 12.17 19.07 6.39
CA LEU A 43 12.03 18.44 5.08
C LEU A 43 10.87 17.43 5.04
N ILE A 44 10.61 16.71 6.12
CA ILE A 44 9.48 15.79 6.21
C ILE A 44 8.15 16.58 6.19
N GLU A 45 8.10 17.75 6.82
CA GLU A 45 6.94 18.63 6.81
C GLU A 45 6.68 19.23 5.41
N TYR A 46 7.71 19.70 4.72
CA TYR A 46 7.59 20.17 3.34
C TYR A 46 7.25 19.04 2.35
N GLN A 47 7.77 17.82 2.57
CA GLN A 47 7.34 16.63 1.83
C GLN A 47 5.85 16.34 2.06
N ARG A 48 5.36 16.46 3.31
CA ARG A 48 3.93 16.31 3.63
C ARG A 48 3.10 17.33 2.85
N LYS A 49 3.52 18.60 2.85
CA LYS A 49 2.80 19.67 2.16
C LYS A 49 2.78 19.51 0.63
N TYR A 50 3.89 19.08 0.04
CA TYR A 50 3.94 18.70 -1.38
C TYR A 50 3.00 17.52 -1.69
N LEU A 51 2.94 16.52 -0.81
CA LEU A 51 2.02 15.40 -0.97
C LEU A 51 0.55 15.86 -0.91
N GLU A 52 0.21 16.78 -0.01
CA GLU A 52 -1.12 17.39 0.02
C GLU A 52 -1.46 18.11 -1.29
N GLU A 53 -0.56 18.95 -1.81
CA GLU A 53 -0.76 19.70 -3.08
C GLU A 53 -0.90 18.77 -4.30
N VAL A 54 -0.10 17.71 -4.36
CA VAL A 54 -0.13 16.73 -5.47
C VAL A 54 -1.42 15.89 -5.46
N LEU A 55 -2.01 15.68 -4.28
CA LEU A 55 -3.20 14.87 -4.09
C LEU A 55 -4.51 15.68 -4.17
N GLU A 56 -4.46 17.00 -4.02
CA GLU A 56 -5.62 17.88 -4.25
C GLU A 56 -6.08 17.92 -5.72
N VAL A 57 -5.29 17.42 -6.68
CA VAL A 57 -5.59 17.56 -8.11
C VAL A 57 -6.57 16.51 -8.67
N LYS A 58 -6.90 15.41 -7.98
CA LYS A 58 -7.94 14.47 -8.47
C LYS A 58 -8.73 13.77 -7.36
N ASP A 59 -10.05 13.97 -7.42
CA ASP A 59 -11.14 13.28 -6.72
C ASP A 59 -11.33 13.54 -5.21
N SER A 60 -12.39 14.31 -4.94
CA SER A 60 -12.79 14.85 -3.62
C SER A 60 -13.13 13.78 -2.57
N GLU A 61 -13.54 12.57 -2.96
CA GLU A 61 -13.74 11.44 -2.03
C GLU A 61 -12.43 10.71 -1.68
N ALA A 62 -11.49 10.62 -2.63
CA ALA A 62 -10.17 10.02 -2.40
C ALA A 62 -9.31 10.91 -1.49
N ALA A 63 -9.47 12.24 -1.56
CA ALA A 63 -8.73 13.20 -0.74
C ALA A 63 -8.97 13.02 0.78
N ILE A 64 -10.18 12.68 1.22
CA ILE A 64 -10.51 12.52 2.66
C ILE A 64 -9.83 11.27 3.23
N ASN A 65 -9.83 10.16 2.47
CA ASN A 65 -9.14 8.94 2.88
C ASN A 65 -7.62 9.10 2.78
N THR A 66 -7.16 9.83 1.77
CA THR A 66 -5.74 10.09 1.54
C THR A 66 -5.14 11.00 2.61
N LYS A 67 -5.87 12.02 3.08
CA LYS A 67 -5.43 12.88 4.20
C LYS A 67 -5.23 12.09 5.50
N LYS A 68 -6.15 11.17 5.83
CA LYS A 68 -5.97 10.22 6.94
C LYS A 68 -4.76 9.30 6.74
N ILE A 69 -4.46 8.92 5.49
CA ILE A 69 -3.29 8.11 5.15
C ILE A 69 -1.98 8.90 5.30
N ILE A 70 -1.95 10.18 4.94
CA ILE A 70 -0.81 11.10 5.14
C ILE A 70 -0.52 11.31 6.63
N ASP A 71 -1.56 11.50 7.43
CA ASP A 71 -1.45 11.61 8.89
C ASP A 71 -0.87 10.31 9.49
N SER A 72 -1.27 9.13 8.98
CA SER A 72 -0.64 7.86 9.39
C SER A 72 0.78 7.68 8.84
N LEU A 73 1.06 8.01 7.58
CA LEU A 73 2.38 7.82 6.94
C LEU A 73 3.49 8.65 7.58
N SER A 74 3.15 9.86 8.04
CA SER A 74 4.12 10.76 8.66
C SER A 74 4.41 10.41 10.12
N ALA A 75 3.46 9.80 10.84
CA ALA A 75 3.69 9.23 12.17
C ALA A 75 4.44 7.88 12.13
N GLU A 76 4.51 7.23 10.97
CA GLU A 76 4.74 5.77 10.86
C GLU A 76 5.92 5.38 9.96
N LYS A 77 6.76 6.33 9.54
CA LYS A 77 7.96 6.06 8.71
C LYS A 77 8.99 5.09 9.34
N PHE A 78 8.77 4.49 10.52
CA PHE A 78 9.70 3.51 11.11
C PHE A 78 9.13 2.31 11.89
N LYS A 79 7.82 1.95 11.85
CA LYS A 79 7.38 0.79 12.68
C LYS A 79 6.29 -0.19 12.21
N ALA A 80 5.33 0.15 11.35
CA ALA A 80 4.03 -0.53 11.48
C ALA A 80 3.41 -1.23 10.25
N ILE A 81 4.16 -1.53 9.18
CA ILE A 81 3.56 -2.26 8.04
C ILE A 81 3.64 -3.79 8.23
N SER A 82 4.45 -4.32 9.16
CA SER A 82 4.80 -5.75 9.15
C SER A 82 4.33 -6.63 10.31
N LEU A 83 3.56 -6.18 11.32
CA LEU A 83 3.31 -7.07 12.48
C LEU A 83 1.90 -7.19 13.06
N GLU A 84 0.90 -6.45 12.60
CA GLU A 84 -0.45 -6.68 13.13
C GLU A 84 -1.53 -6.33 12.12
N GLU A 85 -1.61 -7.14 11.05
CA GLU A 85 -2.94 -7.65 10.72
C GLU A 85 -3.42 -8.34 12.01
N LYS A 86 -4.05 -7.59 12.92
CA LYS A 86 -4.64 -8.12 14.15
C LYS A 86 -5.44 -9.33 13.72
N ALA A 87 -4.90 -10.51 13.99
CA ALA A 87 -5.56 -11.76 13.70
C ALA A 87 -6.90 -11.66 14.43
N VAL A 88 -7.97 -11.44 13.67
CA VAL A 88 -9.31 -11.34 14.24
C VAL A 88 -9.50 -12.65 14.97
N VAL A 89 -9.49 -12.61 16.30
CA VAL A 89 -9.61 -13.81 17.12
C VAL A 89 -11.02 -14.33 16.91
N LEU A 90 -11.17 -15.25 15.95
CA LEU A 90 -12.46 -15.82 15.61
C LEU A 90 -13.02 -16.52 16.85
N THR A 91 -14.24 -16.17 17.22
CA THR A 91 -14.94 -16.87 18.30
C THR A 91 -15.17 -18.33 17.89
N LYS A 92 -15.32 -19.23 18.86
CA LYS A 92 -15.55 -20.66 18.57
C LYS A 92 -16.76 -20.87 17.64
N GLY A 93 -17.82 -20.08 17.82
CA GLY A 93 -19.01 -20.11 16.94
C GLY A 93 -18.71 -19.66 15.51
N GLN A 94 -17.89 -18.62 15.32
CA GLN A 94 -17.49 -18.16 13.99
C GLN A 94 -16.65 -19.20 13.24
N LYS A 95 -15.75 -19.90 13.94
CA LYS A 95 -14.94 -20.99 13.35
C LYS A 95 -15.80 -22.17 12.90
N VAL A 96 -16.81 -22.53 13.69
CA VAL A 96 -17.76 -23.60 13.33
C VAL A 96 -18.63 -23.18 12.14
N ALA A 97 -19.13 -21.94 12.14
CA ALA A 97 -19.91 -21.41 11.01
C ALA A 97 -19.11 -21.35 9.70
N ASP A 98 -17.83 -20.93 9.74
CA ASP A 98 -16.92 -20.96 8.58
C ASP A 98 -16.82 -22.38 8.02
N ARG A 99 -16.57 -23.37 8.88
CA ARG A 99 -16.42 -24.78 8.47
C ARG A 99 -17.72 -25.38 7.94
N ILE A 100 -18.88 -25.01 8.51
CA ILE A 100 -20.19 -25.45 8.01
C ILE A 100 -20.48 -24.83 6.64
N ALA A 101 -20.14 -23.55 6.43
CA ALA A 101 -20.32 -22.89 5.14
C ALA A 101 -19.41 -23.50 4.06
N GLU A 102 -18.15 -23.78 4.38
CA GLU A 102 -17.21 -24.46 3.47
C GLU A 102 -17.68 -25.88 3.12
N PHE A 103 -18.15 -26.64 4.12
CA PHE A 103 -18.64 -28.01 3.91
C PHE A 103 -19.95 -28.05 3.12
N GLY A 104 -20.89 -27.16 3.45
CA GLY A 104 -22.19 -27.07 2.76
C GLY A 104 -22.08 -26.63 1.30
N GLY A 105 -20.99 -25.97 0.90
CA GLY A 105 -20.71 -25.59 -0.48
C GLY A 105 -19.99 -26.66 -1.31
N SER A 106 -19.62 -27.80 -0.73
CA SER A 106 -18.88 -28.84 -1.44
C SER A 106 -19.79 -29.70 -2.33
N TRP A 107 -19.31 -30.01 -3.55
CA TRP A 107 -19.94 -30.98 -4.44
C TRP A 107 -20.12 -32.37 -3.80
N THR A 108 -19.18 -32.78 -2.94
CA THR A 108 -19.27 -34.07 -2.23
C THR A 108 -20.40 -34.11 -1.21
N PHE A 109 -20.69 -32.98 -0.55
CA PHE A 109 -21.80 -32.87 0.40
C PHE A 109 -23.14 -32.95 -0.34
N ILE A 110 -23.27 -32.21 -1.45
CA ILE A 110 -24.49 -32.19 -2.28
C ILE A 110 -24.82 -33.61 -2.77
N SER A 111 -23.84 -34.36 -3.29
CA SER A 111 -24.05 -35.73 -3.76
C SER A 111 -24.42 -36.69 -2.62
N CYS A 112 -23.72 -36.64 -1.49
CA CYS A 112 -24.02 -37.48 -0.31
C CYS A 112 -25.43 -37.20 0.24
N PHE A 113 -25.79 -35.92 0.37
CA PHE A 113 -27.10 -35.49 0.84
C PHE A 113 -28.21 -36.00 -0.09
N GLY A 114 -28.03 -35.90 -1.41
CA GLY A 114 -28.96 -36.46 -2.40
C GLY A 114 -29.15 -37.97 -2.26
N VAL A 115 -28.08 -38.74 -2.04
CA VAL A 115 -28.16 -40.19 -1.82
C VAL A 115 -28.94 -40.53 -0.55
N VAL A 116 -28.73 -39.78 0.53
CA VAL A 116 -29.49 -39.96 1.79
C VAL A 116 -30.98 -39.69 1.58
N LEU A 117 -31.34 -38.62 0.86
CA LEU A 117 -32.75 -38.32 0.56
C LEU A 117 -33.40 -39.41 -0.28
N VAL A 118 -32.73 -39.89 -1.33
CA VAL A 118 -33.23 -40.98 -2.17
C VAL A 118 -33.39 -42.26 -1.34
N SER A 119 -32.42 -42.55 -0.47
CA SER A 119 -32.48 -43.71 0.43
C SER A 119 -33.66 -43.61 1.41
N TRP A 120 -33.91 -42.42 1.98
CA TRP A 120 -35.05 -42.16 2.86
C TRP A 120 -36.39 -42.41 2.17
N ILE A 121 -36.53 -41.92 0.93
CA ILE A 121 -37.73 -42.12 0.12
C ILE A 121 -37.92 -43.61 -0.18
N ILE A 122 -36.88 -44.33 -0.60
CA ILE A 122 -36.96 -45.77 -0.91
C ILE A 122 -37.38 -46.58 0.33
N ILE A 123 -36.76 -46.32 1.49
CA ILE A 123 -37.04 -47.04 2.74
C ILE A 123 -38.49 -46.81 3.20
N ASN A 124 -39.01 -45.59 3.07
CA ASN A 124 -40.37 -45.27 3.52
C ASN A 124 -41.46 -45.57 2.47
N SER A 125 -41.10 -45.67 1.18
CA SER A 125 -42.06 -45.94 0.11
C SER A 125 -42.18 -47.43 -0.25
N VAL A 126 -41.16 -48.25 0.04
CA VAL A 126 -41.24 -49.70 -0.13
C VAL A 126 -41.55 -50.32 1.24
N PRO A 127 -42.62 -51.11 1.39
CA PRO A 127 -43.04 -51.69 2.67
C PRO A 127 -42.16 -52.89 3.08
N ILE A 128 -40.82 -52.72 3.04
CA ILE A 128 -39.83 -53.76 3.36
C ILE A 128 -39.95 -54.20 4.82
N PHE A 129 -40.40 -53.33 5.73
CA PHE A 129 -40.48 -53.59 7.17
C PHE A 129 -41.89 -53.46 7.78
N HIS A 130 -42.94 -53.23 6.97
CA HIS A 130 -44.33 -52.98 7.44
C HIS A 130 -44.47 -51.89 8.52
N ILE A 131 -43.47 -51.02 8.67
CA ILE A 131 -43.47 -49.87 9.55
C ILE A 131 -43.23 -48.66 8.65
N ASN A 132 -44.28 -47.88 8.37
CA ASN A 132 -44.17 -46.65 7.59
C ASN A 132 -43.98 -45.48 8.57
N PHE A 133 -42.75 -45.00 8.72
CA PHE A 133 -42.46 -43.86 9.59
C PHE A 133 -42.88 -42.52 8.97
N ASP A 134 -42.80 -42.39 7.64
CA ASP A 134 -43.14 -41.18 6.90
C ASP A 134 -43.80 -41.54 5.56
N GLU A 135 -45.12 -41.74 5.55
CA GLU A 135 -45.88 -42.06 4.33
C GLU A 135 -45.96 -40.86 3.38
N TYR A 136 -46.09 -41.13 2.08
CA TYR A 136 -46.33 -40.09 1.07
C TYR A 136 -47.55 -39.24 1.50
N PRO A 137 -47.39 -37.91 1.72
CA PRO A 137 -46.47 -36.97 1.07
C PRO A 137 -45.18 -36.57 1.85
N PHE A 138 -44.65 -37.40 2.74
CA PHE A 138 -43.40 -37.21 3.50
C PHE A 138 -43.36 -35.93 4.36
N ILE A 139 -44.24 -35.84 5.36
CA ILE A 139 -44.38 -34.63 6.19
C ILE A 139 -43.14 -34.39 7.07
N LEU A 140 -42.53 -35.47 7.57
CA LEU A 140 -41.39 -35.37 8.49
C LEU A 140 -40.13 -34.96 7.73
N LEU A 141 -39.91 -35.54 6.54
CA LEU A 141 -38.83 -35.11 5.65
C LEU A 141 -38.94 -33.62 5.29
N ASN A 142 -40.15 -33.17 4.92
CA ASN A 142 -40.40 -31.77 4.58
C ASN A 142 -40.16 -30.83 5.76
N LEU A 143 -40.53 -31.23 6.98
CA LEU A 143 -40.29 -30.45 8.19
C LEU A 143 -38.78 -30.30 8.45
N ILE A 144 -38.01 -31.39 8.35
CA ILE A 144 -36.56 -31.38 8.56
C ILE A 144 -35.86 -30.51 7.51
N LEU A 145 -36.22 -30.67 6.23
CA LEU A 145 -35.64 -29.88 5.14
C LEU A 145 -35.94 -28.38 5.30
N SER A 146 -37.15 -28.02 5.71
CA SER A 146 -37.53 -26.63 5.96
C SER A 146 -36.74 -26.03 7.12
N CYS A 147 -36.56 -26.77 8.21
CA CYS A 147 -35.75 -26.35 9.35
C CYS A 147 -34.26 -26.19 8.97
N LEU A 148 -33.72 -27.14 8.20
CA LEU A 148 -32.34 -27.10 7.71
C LEU A 148 -32.11 -25.87 6.84
N ALA A 149 -33.00 -25.60 5.89
CA ALA A 149 -32.91 -24.43 5.01
C ALA A 149 -33.01 -23.10 5.80
N ALA A 150 -33.90 -23.03 6.79
CA ALA A 150 -34.07 -21.84 7.62
C ALA A 150 -32.80 -21.49 8.43
N ILE A 151 -32.09 -22.50 8.95
CA ILE A 151 -30.83 -22.30 9.68
C ILE A 151 -29.67 -22.03 8.72
N GLN A 152 -29.72 -22.56 7.50
CA GLN A 152 -28.65 -22.43 6.51
C GLN A 152 -28.49 -20.98 6.03
N ALA A 153 -29.58 -20.26 5.74
CA ALA A 153 -29.49 -18.92 5.16
C ALA A 153 -28.74 -17.89 6.05
N PRO A 154 -29.00 -17.80 7.37
CA PRO A 154 -28.22 -16.93 8.25
C PRO A 154 -26.76 -17.34 8.40
N ILE A 155 -26.45 -18.64 8.41
CA ILE A 155 -25.05 -19.12 8.49
C ILE A 155 -24.27 -18.72 7.24
N ILE A 156 -24.88 -18.91 6.05
CA ILE A 156 -24.30 -18.46 4.78
C ILE A 156 -24.10 -16.94 4.81
N MET A 157 -25.12 -16.17 5.19
CA MET A 157 -25.05 -14.71 5.26
C MET A 157 -23.97 -14.22 6.25
N MET A 158 -23.82 -14.87 7.41
CA MET A 158 -22.77 -14.55 8.37
C MET A 158 -21.37 -14.87 7.83
N SER A 159 -21.22 -15.93 7.04
CA SER A 159 -19.96 -16.28 6.37
C SER A 159 -19.63 -15.27 5.27
N GLN A 160 -20.62 -14.91 4.45
CA GLN A 160 -20.50 -13.90 3.39
C GLN A 160 -20.11 -12.53 3.95
N ASN A 161 -20.84 -11.99 4.94
CA ASN A 161 -20.51 -10.72 5.58
C ASN A 161 -19.07 -10.70 6.13
N ARG A 162 -18.57 -11.85 6.60
CA ARG A 162 -17.20 -11.98 7.10
C ARG A 162 -16.17 -12.01 5.96
N GLN A 163 -16.46 -12.68 4.85
CA GLN A 163 -15.61 -12.67 3.66
C GLN A 163 -15.54 -11.26 3.07
N GLU A 164 -16.67 -10.58 2.89
CA GLU A 164 -16.72 -9.19 2.40
C GLU A 164 -15.91 -8.23 3.28
N ALA A 165 -15.98 -8.39 4.61
CA ALA A 165 -15.17 -7.58 5.53
C ALA A 165 -13.66 -7.88 5.44
N ARG A 166 -13.25 -9.11 5.06
CA ARG A 166 -11.85 -9.43 4.76
C ARG A 166 -11.44 -8.82 3.41
N ASP A 167 -12.28 -8.98 2.40
CA ASP A 167 -12.01 -8.46 1.05
C ASP A 167 -11.92 -6.95 1.02
N ARG A 168 -12.80 -6.24 1.75
CA ARG A 168 -12.72 -4.79 1.90
C ARG A 168 -11.40 -4.34 2.54
N ARG A 169 -10.96 -5.03 3.60
CA ARG A 169 -9.68 -4.71 4.26
C ARG A 169 -8.49 -4.98 3.35
N ARG A 170 -8.52 -6.06 2.58
CA ARG A 170 -7.49 -6.36 1.58
C ARG A 170 -7.46 -5.27 0.50
N ALA A 171 -8.61 -4.88 -0.03
CA ALA A 171 -8.70 -3.79 -1.02
C ALA A 171 -8.19 -2.44 -0.48
N GLU A 172 -8.51 -2.10 0.78
CA GLU A 172 -7.98 -0.90 1.43
C GLU A 172 -6.45 -0.95 1.60
N SER A 173 -5.90 -2.12 1.93
CA SER A 173 -4.46 -2.35 2.03
C SER A 173 -3.78 -2.22 0.67
N ASP A 174 -4.32 -2.87 -0.36
CA ASP A 174 -3.80 -2.83 -1.72
C ASP A 174 -3.81 -1.41 -2.29
N TYR A 175 -4.88 -0.65 -2.03
CA TYR A 175 -4.97 0.78 -2.38
C TYR A 175 -3.84 1.59 -1.73
N LYS A 176 -3.58 1.41 -0.43
CA LYS A 176 -2.49 2.10 0.28
C LYS A 176 -1.12 1.75 -0.27
N ILE A 177 -0.89 0.48 -0.61
CA ILE A 177 0.38 0.03 -1.21
C ILE A 177 0.56 0.67 -2.59
N ASN A 178 -0.49 0.68 -3.42
CA ASN A 178 -0.45 1.28 -4.75
C ASN A 178 -0.16 2.79 -4.69
N LEU A 179 -0.87 3.52 -3.82
CA LEU A 179 -0.64 4.94 -3.60
C LEU A 179 0.79 5.23 -3.14
N LYS A 180 1.33 4.41 -2.23
CA LYS A 180 2.72 4.53 -1.78
C LYS A 180 3.70 4.34 -2.94
N ALA A 181 3.48 3.32 -3.78
CA ALA A 181 4.30 3.06 -4.95
C ALA A 181 4.26 4.23 -5.95
N GLU A 182 3.08 4.81 -6.20
CA GLU A 182 2.93 5.99 -7.07
C GLU A 182 3.73 7.18 -6.54
N ILE A 183 3.65 7.47 -5.24
CA ILE A 183 4.41 8.53 -4.59
C ILE A 183 5.91 8.30 -4.71
N GLU A 184 6.37 7.07 -4.45
CA GLU A 184 7.78 6.71 -4.52
C GLU A 184 8.34 6.86 -5.95
N ILE A 185 7.57 6.44 -6.96
CA ILE A 185 7.90 6.64 -8.37
C ILE A 185 7.99 8.13 -8.71
N ARG A 186 7.02 8.94 -8.27
CA ARG A 186 7.04 10.39 -8.53
C ARG A 186 8.25 11.06 -7.88
N LEU A 187 8.60 10.68 -6.65
CA LEU A 187 9.79 11.21 -5.96
C LEU A 187 11.09 10.79 -6.65
N LEU A 188 11.19 9.55 -7.10
CA LEU A 188 12.34 9.07 -7.88
C LEU A 188 12.47 9.87 -9.18
N ASN A 189 11.36 10.11 -9.88
CA ASN A 189 11.36 10.91 -11.09
C ASN A 189 11.82 12.35 -10.83
N ASP A 190 11.29 13.00 -9.78
CA ASP A 190 11.70 14.36 -9.41
C ASP A 190 13.21 14.41 -9.01
N LYS A 191 13.75 13.34 -8.42
CA LYS A 191 15.18 13.23 -8.11
C LYS A 191 16.03 13.04 -9.37
N ILE A 192 15.56 12.25 -10.33
CA ILE A 192 16.20 12.11 -11.65
C ILE A 192 16.24 13.47 -12.35
N ASP A 193 15.12 14.20 -12.37
CA ASP A 193 15.04 15.54 -12.97
C ASP A 193 16.03 16.51 -12.33
N CYS A 194 16.19 16.47 -11.01
CA CYS A 194 17.19 17.29 -10.30
C CYS A 194 18.63 16.93 -10.72
N ILE A 195 18.97 15.64 -10.80
CA ILE A 195 20.30 15.21 -11.23
C ILE A 195 20.57 15.66 -12.67
N LEU A 196 19.62 15.43 -13.57
CA LEU A 196 19.76 15.77 -14.99
C LEU A 196 19.92 17.27 -15.22
N ASN A 197 19.11 18.09 -14.54
CA ASN A 197 19.05 19.53 -14.81
C ASN A 197 20.04 20.36 -13.98
N GLU A 198 20.38 19.93 -12.76
CA GLU A 198 21.24 20.72 -11.87
C GLU A 198 22.67 20.13 -11.76
N GLN A 199 22.83 18.81 -11.66
CA GLN A 199 24.13 18.21 -11.36
C GLN A 199 24.98 17.92 -12.61
N ILE A 200 24.36 17.42 -13.68
CA ILE A 200 25.09 17.11 -14.91
C ILE A 200 25.75 18.35 -15.52
N PRO A 201 25.07 19.51 -15.66
CA PRO A 201 25.71 20.71 -16.21
C PRO A 201 26.90 21.19 -15.37
N ASP A 202 26.79 21.14 -14.04
CA ASP A 202 27.89 21.48 -13.13
C ASP A 202 29.11 20.58 -13.36
N LEU A 203 28.88 19.27 -13.50
CA LEU A 203 29.95 18.30 -13.77
C LEU A 203 30.61 18.57 -15.13
N LEU A 204 29.81 18.87 -16.16
CA LEU A 204 30.32 19.22 -17.49
C LEU A 204 31.15 20.51 -17.45
N ALA A 205 30.73 21.51 -16.68
CA ALA A 205 31.47 22.75 -16.52
C ALA A 205 32.83 22.53 -15.80
N ILE A 206 32.87 21.66 -14.79
CA ILE A 206 34.12 21.29 -14.12
C ILE A 206 35.07 20.57 -15.09
N ASN A 207 34.56 19.59 -15.85
CA ASN A 207 35.36 18.88 -16.84
C ASN A 207 35.88 19.83 -17.93
N ALA A 208 35.07 20.77 -18.40
CA ALA A 208 35.49 21.78 -19.37
C ALA A 208 36.64 22.66 -18.83
N LYS A 209 36.56 23.09 -17.57
CA LYS A 209 37.66 23.83 -16.92
C LYS A 209 38.93 23.01 -16.80
N GLN A 210 38.83 21.73 -16.45
CA GLN A 210 39.99 20.84 -16.37
C GLN A 210 40.69 20.69 -17.73
N LEU A 211 39.91 20.59 -18.82
CA LEU A 211 40.48 20.54 -20.17
C LEU A 211 41.23 21.84 -20.53
N GLU A 212 40.68 23.00 -20.19
CA GLU A 212 41.34 24.29 -20.41
C GLU A 212 42.66 24.41 -19.62
N GLU A 213 42.67 23.90 -18.38
CA GLU A 213 43.86 23.90 -17.53
C GLU A 213 44.95 22.96 -18.05
N ILE A 214 44.57 21.77 -18.53
CA ILE A 214 45.47 20.84 -19.22
C ILE A 214 46.06 21.50 -20.47
N GLU A 215 45.25 22.21 -21.26
CA GLU A 215 45.72 22.91 -22.45
C GLU A 215 46.76 23.99 -22.11
N LYS A 216 46.51 24.78 -21.07
CA LYS A 216 47.49 25.78 -20.57
C LYS A 216 48.79 25.12 -20.11
N HIS A 217 48.71 24.02 -19.35
CA HIS A 217 49.90 23.28 -18.93
C HIS A 217 50.68 22.74 -20.13
N MET A 218 49.99 22.22 -21.14
CA MET A 218 50.62 21.70 -22.37
C MET A 218 51.34 22.82 -23.15
N GLN A 219 50.72 24.00 -23.29
CA GLN A 219 51.35 25.17 -23.91
C GLN A 219 52.59 25.64 -23.14
N THR A 220 52.55 25.60 -21.81
CA THR A 220 53.68 26.00 -20.96
C THR A 220 54.86 25.04 -21.12
N LEU A 221 54.59 23.73 -21.16
CA LEU A 221 55.60 22.70 -21.42
C LEU A 221 56.22 22.85 -22.82
N GLN A 222 55.42 23.12 -23.86
CA GLN A 222 55.95 23.42 -25.19
C GLN A 222 56.84 24.66 -25.21
N ARG A 223 56.46 25.73 -24.48
CA ARG A 223 57.26 26.95 -24.38
C ARG A 223 58.61 26.70 -23.70
N VAL A 224 58.62 25.93 -22.60
CA VAL A 224 59.86 25.55 -21.90
C VAL A 224 60.72 24.65 -22.78
N ALA A 225 60.14 23.66 -23.45
CA ALA A 225 60.87 22.81 -24.39
C ALA A 225 61.52 23.62 -25.52
N HIS A 226 60.82 24.64 -26.04
CA HIS A 226 61.34 25.53 -27.07
C HIS A 226 62.46 26.47 -26.56
N GLN A 227 62.45 26.83 -25.27
CA GLN A 227 63.53 27.60 -24.64
C GLN A 227 64.77 26.75 -24.35
N VAL A 228 64.61 25.46 -24.05
CA VAL A 228 65.73 24.54 -23.76
C VAL A 228 66.44 24.06 -25.03
N LEU A 229 65.75 24.06 -26.17
CA LEU A 229 66.30 23.68 -27.49
C LEU A 229 67.01 24.83 -28.23
N LYS A 230 67.15 26.00 -27.60
CA LYS A 230 67.81 27.19 -28.15
C LYS A 230 69.10 27.50 -27.39
#